data_AF-A0A4U5WND9-F1
#
_entry.id   AF-A0A4U5WND9-F1
#
_cell.length_a   1.000
_cell.length_b   1.000
_cell.length_c   1.000
_cell.angle_alpha   90.00
_cell.angle_beta   90.00
_cell.angle_gamma   90.00
#
_symmetry.space_group_name_H-M   'P 1'
#
loop_
_entity.id
_entity.type
_entity.pdbx_description
1 polymer ?
#
loop_
_entity_poly.entity_id
_entity_poly.type
_entity_poly.pdbx_seq_one_letter_code
_entity_poly.pdbx_strand_id
1 'polypeptide(L)'
;MDLPFLSKWRKRRETATAVAVFPDSDSDSGSGGDGGGEGGRGGYGALLAECELLRSLASRAGVRLDDTPASLEALDQLVPRWRDDEEMLPWLGNDAGLYLGTVVVRTVPGAGWRILPEGRPVVQLASGREVDVVLEGRTWAMTGSPELFQVYAEIAEA
;
A
#
# COMPACT_ATOMS: atom_id res chain seq x y z
N MET A 1 19.01 -4.71 17.01
CA MET A 1 19.46 -3.30 16.99
C MET A 1 18.27 -2.44 17.35
N ASP A 2 18.42 -1.47 18.25
CA ASP A 2 17.34 -0.54 18.60
C ASP A 2 17.27 0.57 17.55
N LEU A 3 16.16 0.66 16.80
CA LEU A 3 15.97 1.62 15.72
C LEU A 3 15.14 2.80 16.25
N PRO A 4 15.73 3.95 16.64
CA PRO A 4 15.01 5.05 17.29
C PRO A 4 13.92 5.68 16.41
N PHE A 5 13.98 5.50 15.08
CA PHE A 5 12.89 5.90 14.18
C PHE A 5 11.68 4.96 14.29
N LEU A 6 11.91 3.65 14.49
CA LEU A 6 10.87 2.63 14.63
C LEU A 6 10.07 2.88 15.90
N SER A 7 10.71 3.25 17.01
CA SER A 7 10.04 3.59 18.26
C SER A 7 9.17 4.85 18.12
N LYS A 8 9.67 5.88 17.41
CA LYS A 8 8.91 7.12 17.13
C LYS A 8 7.75 6.86 16.17
N TRP A 9 7.97 6.07 15.13
CA TRP A 9 6.96 5.67 14.15
C TRP A 9 5.86 4.84 14.81
N ARG A 10 6.21 3.87 15.67
CA ARG A 10 5.27 3.05 16.44
C ARG A 10 4.35 3.92 17.30
N LYS A 11 4.92 4.87 18.05
CA LYS A 11 4.16 5.83 18.85
C LYS A 11 3.18 6.70 18.02
N ARG A 12 3.55 7.05 16.79
CA ARG A 12 2.66 7.79 15.86
C ARG A 12 1.52 6.92 15.29
N ARG A 13 1.74 5.62 15.08
CA ARG A 13 0.69 4.74 14.52
C ARG A 13 -0.26 4.17 15.57
N GLU A 14 0.19 3.95 16.81
CA GLU A 14 -0.72 3.65 17.92
C GLU A 14 -1.77 4.76 18.11
N THR A 15 -1.39 6.01 17.84
CA THR A 15 -2.29 7.17 17.89
C THR A 15 -3.14 7.32 16.63
N ALA A 16 -2.67 6.89 15.46
CA ALA A 16 -3.41 6.93 14.20
C ALA A 16 -4.41 5.76 14.03
N THR A 17 -4.12 4.57 14.55
CA THR A 17 -5.03 3.40 14.55
C THR A 17 -6.32 3.66 15.34
N ALA A 18 -6.32 4.64 16.25
CA ALA A 18 -7.53 5.10 16.94
C ALA A 18 -8.45 5.99 16.08
N VAL A 19 -8.00 6.42 14.89
CA VAL A 19 -8.71 7.35 13.99
C VAL A 19 -8.55 6.90 12.53
N ALA A 20 -9.23 5.83 12.17
CA ALA A 20 -9.62 5.59 10.77
C ALA A 20 -11.14 5.61 10.67
N VAL A 21 -11.74 6.72 11.10
CA VAL A 21 -13.12 7.08 10.71
C VAL A 21 -12.97 8.03 9.53
N PHE A 22 -13.05 7.48 8.32
CA PHE A 22 -13.38 8.31 7.17
C PHE A 22 -14.83 8.75 7.35
N PRO A 23 -15.17 10.03 7.15
CA PRO A 23 -16.57 10.43 7.21
C PRO A 23 -17.33 9.61 6.16
N ASP A 24 -18.24 8.78 6.63
CA ASP A 24 -19.34 8.26 5.82
C ASP A 24 -19.92 9.46 5.07
N SER A 25 -19.97 9.35 3.75
CA SER A 25 -20.70 10.33 2.95
C SER A 25 -22.17 10.19 3.32
N ASP A 26 -22.62 11.08 4.20
CA ASP A 26 -24.03 11.28 4.50
C ASP A 26 -24.76 11.49 3.16
N SER A 27 -25.50 10.46 2.77
CA SER A 27 -26.45 10.55 1.67
C SER A 27 -27.67 11.29 2.19
N ASP A 28 -27.70 12.61 2.02
CA ASP A 28 -28.95 13.35 1.95
C ASP A 28 -29.16 13.90 0.54
N SER A 29 -30.39 13.71 0.06
CA SER A 29 -30.77 13.84 -1.35
C SER A 29 -30.90 15.30 -1.78
N GLY A 30 -30.28 15.66 -2.92
CA GLY A 30 -30.41 16.99 -3.52
C GLY A 30 -30.10 17.03 -5.02
N SER A 31 -31.15 16.86 -5.83
CA SER A 31 -31.33 17.18 -7.26
C SER A 31 -30.23 17.94 -8.06
N GLY A 32 -29.82 17.34 -9.18
CA GLY A 32 -29.63 18.03 -10.48
C GLY A 32 -28.25 18.58 -10.83
N GLY A 33 -27.57 17.98 -11.82
CA GLY A 33 -26.43 18.61 -12.51
C GLY A 33 -25.57 17.66 -13.32
N ASP A 34 -25.50 17.91 -14.63
CA ASP A 34 -24.70 17.26 -15.67
C ASP A 34 -23.17 17.38 -15.41
N GLY A 35 -22.41 16.34 -15.73
CA GLY A 35 -20.96 16.43 -15.98
C GLY A 35 -20.04 15.50 -15.18
N GLY A 36 -19.51 14.47 -15.87
CA GLY A 36 -18.16 13.93 -15.65
C GLY A 36 -17.93 13.04 -14.42
N GLY A 37 -17.81 11.73 -14.63
CA GLY A 37 -17.35 10.79 -13.61
C GLY A 37 -15.91 11.08 -13.15
N GLU A 38 -15.77 11.85 -12.08
CA GLU A 38 -14.54 11.99 -11.30
C GLU A 38 -14.54 10.96 -10.16
N GLY A 39 -14.36 9.70 -10.52
CA GLY A 39 -14.08 8.64 -9.56
C GLY A 39 -12.71 8.84 -8.92
N GLY A 40 -12.68 9.45 -7.73
CA GLY A 40 -11.73 9.07 -6.68
C GLY A 40 -10.24 9.30 -6.95
N ARG A 41 -9.86 10.40 -7.58
CA ARG A 41 -8.46 10.88 -7.58
C ARG A 41 -8.12 11.72 -6.32
N GLY A 42 -8.83 11.53 -5.20
CA GLY A 42 -8.66 12.36 -3.99
C GLY A 42 -7.91 11.74 -2.82
N GLY A 43 -7.67 10.42 -2.82
CA GLY A 43 -7.29 9.67 -1.60
C GLY A 43 -5.83 9.19 -1.51
N TYR A 44 -5.00 9.44 -2.51
CA TYR A 44 -3.64 8.85 -2.56
C TYR A 44 -2.63 9.50 -1.60
N GLY A 45 -2.81 10.77 -1.24
CA GLY A 45 -1.88 11.48 -0.35
C GLY A 45 -1.85 10.93 1.08
N ALA A 46 -2.98 10.44 1.58
CA ALA A 46 -3.08 9.82 2.90
C ALA A 46 -2.44 8.42 2.92
N LEU A 47 -2.74 7.57 1.93
CA LEU A 47 -2.15 6.23 1.80
C LEU A 47 -0.63 6.25 1.58
N LEU A 48 -0.10 7.26 0.88
CA LEU A 48 1.34 7.45 0.70
C LEU A 48 2.06 7.87 1.99
N ALA A 49 1.37 8.56 2.90
CA ALA A 49 1.87 8.85 4.25
C ALA A 49 1.94 7.60 5.13
N GLU A 50 1.25 6.51 4.76
CA GLU A 50 1.27 5.26 5.50
C GLU A 50 2.48 4.37 5.18
N CYS A 51 3.26 4.65 4.13
CA CYS A 51 4.42 3.82 3.75
C CYS A 51 5.75 4.27 4.39
N GLU A 52 5.70 5.00 5.51
CA GLU A 52 6.89 5.60 6.14
C GLU A 52 7.96 4.56 6.53
N LEU A 53 7.58 3.37 7.00
CA LEU A 53 8.54 2.35 7.44
C LEU A 53 9.27 1.78 6.23
N LEU A 54 8.53 1.42 5.17
CA LEU A 54 9.11 0.93 3.91
C LEU A 54 10.01 2.00 3.26
N ARG A 55 9.56 3.25 3.18
CA ARG A 55 10.35 4.35 2.59
C ARG A 55 11.63 4.63 3.39
N SER A 56 11.58 4.56 4.72
CA SER A 56 12.75 4.67 5.58
C SER A 56 13.74 3.52 5.35
N LEU A 57 13.24 2.27 5.27
CA LEU A 57 14.05 1.09 4.99
C LEU A 57 14.74 1.19 3.62
N ALA A 58 13.98 1.50 2.57
CA ALA A 58 14.49 1.66 1.21
C ALA A 58 15.54 2.77 1.13
N SER A 59 15.27 3.94 1.73
CA SER A 59 16.21 5.05 1.76
C SER A 59 17.53 4.70 2.45
N ARG A 60 17.48 3.95 3.56
CA ARG A 60 18.68 3.47 4.26
C ARG A 60 19.50 2.47 3.43
N ALA A 61 18.85 1.75 2.52
CA ALA A 61 19.49 0.85 1.57
C ALA A 61 19.91 1.55 0.26
N GLY A 62 19.70 2.87 0.14
CA GLY A 62 20.02 3.63 -1.08
C GLY A 62 18.99 3.47 -2.21
N VAL A 63 17.84 2.86 -1.93
CA VAL A 63 16.75 2.67 -2.89
C VAL A 63 15.78 3.86 -2.82
N ARG A 64 15.47 4.44 -3.98
CA ARG A 64 14.46 5.50 -4.12
C ARG A 64 13.14 4.87 -4.56
N LEU A 65 12.09 5.10 -3.77
CA LEU A 65 10.72 4.70 -4.09
C LEU A 65 10.01 5.84 -4.84
N ASP A 66 9.88 5.68 -6.15
CA ASP A 66 9.30 6.66 -7.08
C ASP A 66 7.93 6.24 -7.66
N ASP A 67 7.28 5.26 -7.02
CA ASP A 67 5.97 4.72 -7.36
C ASP A 67 5.91 4.14 -8.79
N THR A 68 7.03 3.56 -9.24
CA THR A 68 7.17 2.85 -10.53
C THR A 68 7.39 1.35 -10.35
N PRO A 69 7.19 0.52 -11.40
CA PRO A 69 7.50 -0.91 -11.34
C PRO A 69 8.97 -1.19 -11.01
N ALA A 70 9.90 -0.37 -11.52
CA ALA A 70 11.33 -0.49 -11.25
C ALA A 70 11.67 -0.35 -9.75
N SER A 71 10.89 0.44 -9.02
CA SER A 71 11.06 0.54 -7.56
C SER A 71 10.59 -0.69 -6.80
N LEU A 72 9.68 -1.51 -7.37
CA LEU A 72 9.32 -2.82 -6.81
C LEU A 72 10.46 -3.81 -6.97
N GLU A 73 11.07 -3.89 -8.17
CA GLU A 73 12.28 -4.70 -8.39
C GLU A 73 13.38 -4.32 -7.40
N ALA A 74 13.60 -3.02 -7.19
CA ALA A 74 14.60 -2.53 -6.25
C ALA A 74 14.27 -2.90 -4.79
N LEU A 75 12.99 -2.98 -4.40
CA LEU A 75 12.57 -3.49 -3.10
C LEU A 75 12.87 -4.99 -2.96
N ASP A 76 12.60 -5.77 -3.99
CA ASP A 76 12.84 -7.22 -4.00
C ASP A 76 14.33 -7.57 -3.85
N GLN A 77 15.24 -6.67 -4.24
CA GLN A 77 16.69 -6.82 -4.05
C GLN A 77 17.21 -6.41 -2.66
N LEU A 78 16.35 -5.96 -1.75
CA LEU A 78 16.79 -5.54 -0.41
C LEU A 78 17.25 -6.73 0.44
N VAL A 79 18.35 -6.55 1.16
CA VAL A 79 18.82 -7.56 2.13
C VAL A 79 17.83 -7.65 3.30
N PRO A 80 17.23 -8.82 3.58
CA PRO A 80 16.04 -8.96 4.43
C PRO A 80 16.34 -8.96 5.94
N ARG A 81 17.14 -8.01 6.41
CA ARG A 81 17.55 -7.89 7.83
C ARG A 81 16.38 -7.61 8.79
N TRP A 82 15.25 -7.17 8.26
CA TRP A 82 14.04 -6.94 9.05
C TRP A 82 13.36 -8.26 9.49
N ARG A 83 13.67 -9.40 8.84
CA ARG A 83 13.06 -10.69 9.19
C ARG A 83 13.52 -11.22 10.55
N ASP A 84 14.67 -10.74 11.04
CA ASP A 84 15.14 -11.03 12.40
C ASP A 84 14.34 -10.26 13.48
N ASP A 85 13.41 -9.39 13.07
CA ASP A 85 12.57 -8.57 13.94
C ASP A 85 11.09 -8.87 13.65
N GLU A 86 10.54 -9.83 14.41
CA GLU A 86 9.15 -10.27 14.26
C GLU A 86 8.14 -9.15 14.54
N GLU A 87 8.51 -8.14 15.34
CA GLU A 87 7.64 -6.99 15.58
C GLU A 87 7.52 -6.10 14.35
N MET A 88 8.54 -6.06 13.50
CA MET A 88 8.58 -5.22 12.29
C MET A 88 7.83 -5.86 11.11
N LEU A 89 7.82 -7.19 11.02
CA LEU A 89 7.27 -7.95 9.89
C LEU A 89 5.84 -7.53 9.48
N PRO A 90 4.84 -7.45 10.39
CA PRO A 90 3.46 -7.16 10.00
C PRO A 90 3.30 -5.75 9.43
N TRP A 91 4.07 -4.80 9.96
CA TRP A 91 4.02 -3.40 9.57
C TRP A 91 4.72 -3.15 8.24
N LEU A 92 5.92 -3.70 8.08
CA LEU A 92 6.65 -3.59 6.82
C LEU A 92 5.86 -4.28 5.69
N GLY A 93 5.24 -5.41 5.99
CA GLY A 93 4.35 -6.11 5.06
C GLY A 93 3.15 -5.27 4.64
N ASN A 94 2.51 -4.57 5.58
CA ASN A 94 1.42 -3.64 5.24
C ASN A 94 1.92 -2.50 4.34
N ASP A 95 3.03 -1.85 4.70
CA ASP A 95 3.60 -0.76 3.91
C ASP A 95 4.00 -1.25 2.50
N ALA A 96 4.62 -2.43 2.39
CA ALA A 96 4.97 -3.06 1.11
C ALA A 96 3.74 -3.32 0.24
N GLY A 97 2.66 -3.82 0.84
CA GLY A 97 1.40 -4.06 0.14
C GLY A 97 0.72 -2.78 -0.34
N LEU A 98 0.67 -1.76 0.51
CA LEU A 98 0.13 -0.45 0.13
C LEU A 98 0.95 0.22 -0.98
N TYR A 99 2.27 0.05 -0.94
CA TYR A 99 3.15 0.53 -2.00
C TYR A 99 2.91 -0.22 -3.32
N LEU A 100 2.84 -1.55 -3.29
CA LEU A 100 2.48 -2.38 -4.46
C LEU A 100 1.15 -1.91 -5.08
N GLY A 101 0.10 -1.76 -4.27
CA GLY A 101 -1.19 -1.30 -4.75
C GLY A 101 -1.15 0.11 -5.34
N THR A 102 -0.29 0.99 -4.79
CA THR A 102 -0.06 2.33 -5.34
C THR A 102 0.57 2.26 -6.72
N VAL A 103 1.59 1.41 -6.93
CA VAL A 103 2.21 1.21 -8.24
C VAL A 103 1.17 0.67 -9.22
N VAL A 104 0.41 -0.37 -8.85
CA VAL A 104 -0.64 -0.97 -9.70
C VAL A 104 -1.67 0.07 -10.13
N VAL A 105 -2.27 0.81 -9.20
CA VAL A 105 -3.31 1.82 -9.52
C VAL A 105 -2.76 2.95 -10.40
N ARG A 106 -1.46 3.25 -10.31
CA ARG A 106 -0.82 4.30 -11.12
C ARG A 106 -0.47 3.84 -12.53
N THR A 107 -0.15 2.57 -12.73
CA THR A 107 0.41 2.09 -14.01
C THR A 107 -0.48 1.11 -14.76
N VAL A 108 -1.43 0.44 -14.10
CA VAL A 108 -2.37 -0.50 -14.73
C VAL A 108 -3.70 0.21 -15.02
N PRO A 109 -4.08 0.38 -16.30
CA PRO A 109 -5.34 1.05 -16.65
C PRO A 109 -6.56 0.35 -16.06
N GLY A 110 -7.45 1.13 -15.45
CA GLY A 110 -8.68 0.61 -14.85
C GLY A 110 -8.50 -0.07 -13.50
N ALA A 111 -7.28 -0.12 -12.96
CA ALA A 111 -7.06 -0.50 -11.56
C ALA A 111 -7.48 0.63 -10.61
N GLY A 112 -8.13 0.26 -9.50
CA GLY A 112 -8.58 1.22 -8.48
C GLY A 112 -8.60 0.62 -7.08
N TRP A 113 -8.54 1.47 -6.07
CA TRP A 113 -8.67 1.05 -4.68
C TRP A 113 -10.14 0.76 -4.33
N ARG A 114 -10.35 -0.27 -3.51
CA ARG A 114 -11.62 -0.59 -2.88
C ARG A 114 -11.36 -0.98 -1.43
N ILE A 115 -12.24 -0.54 -0.52
CA ILE A 115 -12.23 -1.00 0.87
C ILE A 115 -13.37 -2.01 1.01
N LEU A 116 -13.03 -3.22 1.45
CA LEU A 116 -14.03 -4.25 1.74
C LEU A 116 -14.76 -3.95 3.05
N PRO A 117 -15.96 -4.52 3.30
CA PRO A 117 -16.74 -4.28 4.53
C PRO A 117 -15.97 -4.52 5.83
N GLU A 118 -14.93 -5.35 5.80
CA GLU A 118 -14.06 -5.66 6.93
C GLU A 118 -12.95 -4.61 7.13
N GLY A 119 -12.96 -3.51 6.37
CA GLY A 119 -11.97 -2.44 6.42
C GLY A 119 -10.65 -2.77 5.70
N ARG A 120 -10.63 -3.83 4.88
CA ARG A 120 -9.42 -4.29 4.19
C ARG A 120 -9.24 -3.58 2.84
N PRO A 121 -8.10 -2.93 2.58
CA PRO A 121 -7.85 -2.33 1.28
C PRO A 121 -7.45 -3.39 0.26
N VAL A 122 -8.14 -3.39 -0.88
CA VAL A 122 -7.86 -4.23 -2.04
C VAL A 122 -7.72 -3.35 -3.28
N VAL A 123 -7.03 -3.86 -4.29
CA VAL A 123 -7.00 -3.27 -5.64
C VAL A 123 -7.95 -4.05 -6.52
N GLN A 124 -8.97 -3.39 -7.05
CA GLN A 124 -9.85 -3.94 -8.07
C GLN A 124 -9.31 -3.63 -9.46
N LEU A 125 -9.22 -4.64 -10.32
CA LEU A 125 -8.80 -4.52 -11.72
C LEU A 125 -9.99 -4.26 -12.64
N ALA A 126 -9.72 -3.85 -13.88
CA ALA A 126 -10.75 -3.62 -14.90
C ALA A 126 -11.61 -4.88 -15.19
N SER A 127 -11.04 -6.07 -15.00
CA SER A 127 -11.74 -7.35 -15.10
C SER A 127 -12.73 -7.62 -13.95
N GLY A 128 -12.71 -6.79 -12.91
CA GLY A 128 -13.46 -7.00 -11.67
C GLY A 128 -12.74 -7.87 -10.64
N ARG A 129 -11.59 -8.46 -10.98
CA ARG A 129 -10.75 -9.22 -10.04
C ARG A 129 -10.25 -8.32 -8.92
N GLU A 130 -10.37 -8.77 -7.68
CA GLU A 130 -9.86 -8.07 -6.50
C GLU A 130 -8.54 -8.70 -6.04
N VAL A 131 -7.56 -7.86 -5.75
CA VAL A 131 -6.21 -8.24 -5.31
C VAL A 131 -5.96 -7.71 -3.91
N ASP A 132 -5.64 -8.63 -3.00
CA ASP A 132 -5.32 -8.35 -1.61
C ASP A 132 -3.85 -7.96 -1.44
N VAL A 133 -3.54 -6.72 -1.84
CA VAL A 133 -2.15 -6.24 -1.86
C VAL A 133 -1.47 -6.25 -0.49
N VAL A 134 -2.24 -6.15 0.61
CA VAL A 134 -1.71 -6.25 1.98
C VAL A 134 -1.27 -7.67 2.29
N LEU A 135 -2.04 -8.68 1.87
CA LEU A 135 -1.63 -10.08 2.01
C LEU A 135 -0.35 -10.37 1.21
N GLU A 136 -0.28 -9.89 -0.04
CA GLU A 136 0.92 -10.02 -0.89
C GLU A 136 2.15 -9.37 -0.24
N GLY A 137 2.01 -8.14 0.23
CA GLY A 137 3.09 -7.42 0.91
C GLY A 137 3.57 -8.08 2.20
N ARG A 138 2.65 -8.62 3.01
CA ARG A 138 3.00 -9.43 4.20
C ARG A 138 3.73 -10.70 3.84
N THR A 139 3.26 -11.39 2.80
CA THR A 139 3.89 -12.61 2.32
C THR A 139 5.32 -12.32 1.88
N TRP A 140 5.53 -11.29 1.04
CA TRP A 140 6.85 -10.81 0.66
C TRP A 140 7.74 -10.45 1.86
N ALA A 141 7.22 -9.71 2.84
CA ALA A 141 8.02 -9.31 4.00
C ALA A 141 8.53 -10.54 4.78
N MET A 142 7.68 -11.56 4.94
CA MET A 142 8.00 -12.80 5.65
C MET A 142 8.90 -13.75 4.87
N THR A 143 8.60 -14.01 3.59
CA THR A 143 9.22 -15.09 2.81
C THR A 143 10.13 -14.57 1.70
N GLY A 144 9.90 -13.36 1.20
CA GLY A 144 10.52 -12.81 0.00
C GLY A 144 9.94 -13.37 -1.30
N SER A 145 8.90 -14.20 -1.23
CA SER A 145 8.29 -14.84 -2.40
C SER A 145 6.78 -14.99 -2.21
N PRO A 146 5.94 -14.62 -3.19
CA PRO A 146 6.34 -14.04 -4.48
C PRO A 146 6.98 -12.66 -4.33
N GLU A 147 7.82 -12.29 -5.31
CA GLU A 147 8.42 -10.95 -5.39
C GLU A 147 7.32 -9.91 -5.67
N LEU A 148 7.46 -8.70 -5.15
CA LEU A 148 6.48 -7.63 -5.37
C LEU A 148 6.37 -7.29 -6.85
N PHE A 149 7.50 -7.27 -7.56
CA PHE A 149 7.51 -7.07 -9.00
C PHE A 149 6.82 -8.20 -9.76
N GLN A 150 6.99 -9.46 -9.32
CA GLN A 150 6.30 -10.60 -9.93
C GLN A 150 4.78 -10.47 -9.79
N VAL A 151 4.30 -10.14 -8.59
CA VAL A 151 2.87 -9.90 -8.35
C VAL A 151 2.35 -8.76 -9.24
N TYR A 152 3.11 -7.66 -9.32
CA TYR A 152 2.79 -6.55 -10.22
C TYR A 152 2.69 -7.00 -11.69
N ALA A 153 3.66 -7.76 -12.18
CA ALA A 153 3.69 -8.22 -13.57
C ALA A 153 2.49 -9.11 -13.90
N GLU A 154 2.12 -10.02 -12.99
CA GLU A 154 0.92 -10.85 -13.16
C GLU A 154 -0.36 -10.00 -13.23
N ILE A 155 -0.44 -8.93 -12.45
CA ILE A 155 -1.58 -8.01 -12.47
C ILE A 155 -1.62 -7.19 -13.77
N ALA A 156 -0.46 -6.73 -14.25
CA ALA A 156 -0.38 -5.89 -15.43
C ALA A 156 -0.73 -6.63 -16.74
N GLU A 157 -0.59 -7.96 -16.77
CA GLU A 157 -0.94 -8.82 -17.91
C GLU A 157 -2.43 -9.25 -17.94
N ALA A 158 -3.19 -8.98 -16.87
CA ALA A 158 -4.56 -9.47 -16.69
C ALA A 158 -5.65 -8.52 -17.21
#